data_AF-A0A8T9QF97-F1
#
_entry.id   AF-A0A8T9QF97-F1
#
_cell.length_a   1.000
_cell.length_b   1.000
_cell.length_c   1.000
_cell.angle_alpha   90.00
_cell.angle_beta   90.00
_cell.angle_gamma   90.00
#
_symmetry.space_group_name_H-M   'P 1'
#
loop_
_entity.id
_entity.type
_entity.pdbx_description
1 polymer ?
#
loop_
_entity_poly.entity_id
_entity_poly.type
_entity_poly.pdbx_seq_one_letter_code
_entity_poly.pdbx_strand_id
1 'polypeptide(L)'
;MRLTPKQRASVLNNVKAIDQACFDEKHIKDLLIDLREFVGPKSIIRELGHFIAHYQRDSGKYHAELSLRVASKKFLSPKGQKRVIDYDIDFTTLPKDLYDIIFNHGLNQVNKLAPHILQPFNKKIINTMLIDKYTKNKDYYVINDVRYVTAFREIAKKCLSLFVNKPVFSYKQMIHSMDNEIKQFYSEYMAGVKYSSSIKKNANDVLLCIMSLLQDAHFNLFDGSTAKFQLIAVGTIVKVLAENVLIKDPTMAISGAVQIGDSEFENMSIFIDSDINPAKIHPDNYKQLDYSMPFRAVYTKRDDNGSLRLFPY
;
A
#
# COMPACT_ATOMS: atom_id res chain seq x y z
N MET A 1 -1.71 -22.40 -16.89
CA MET A 1 -3.05 -22.55 -16.28
C MET A 1 -4.09 -22.39 -17.38
N ARG A 2 -5.19 -23.16 -17.38
CA ARG A 2 -6.25 -23.02 -18.39
C ARG A 2 -7.40 -22.19 -17.82
N LEU A 3 -7.87 -21.20 -18.59
CA LEU A 3 -9.03 -20.39 -18.22
C LEU A 3 -10.31 -21.21 -18.43
N THR A 4 -11.14 -21.33 -17.39
CA THR A 4 -12.41 -22.06 -17.51
C THR A 4 -13.47 -21.23 -18.25
N PRO A 5 -14.47 -21.87 -18.90
CA PRO A 5 -15.56 -21.12 -19.55
C PRO A 5 -16.32 -20.20 -18.59
N LYS A 6 -16.50 -20.62 -17.33
CA LYS A 6 -17.15 -19.83 -16.28
C LYS A 6 -16.35 -18.56 -15.95
N GLN A 7 -15.05 -18.70 -15.71
CA GLN A 7 -14.17 -17.55 -15.45
C GLN A 7 -14.10 -16.62 -16.67
N ARG A 8 -14.04 -17.19 -17.88
CA ARG A 8 -14.06 -16.42 -19.12
C ARG A 8 -15.32 -15.55 -19.20
N ALA A 9 -16.49 -16.13 -18.97
CA ALA A 9 -17.76 -15.40 -18.97
C ALA A 9 -17.81 -14.34 -17.87
N SER A 10 -17.34 -14.67 -16.66
CA SER A 10 -17.29 -13.76 -15.53
C SER A 10 -16.45 -12.51 -15.83
N VAL A 11 -15.21 -12.68 -16.32
CA VAL A 11 -14.33 -11.56 -16.69
C VAL A 11 -14.98 -10.70 -17.77
N LEU A 12 -15.54 -11.30 -18.83
CA LEU A 12 -16.20 -10.55 -19.90
C LEU A 12 -17.39 -9.73 -19.39
N ASN A 13 -18.22 -10.31 -18.53
CA ASN A 13 -19.38 -9.64 -17.96
C ASN A 13 -18.96 -8.46 -17.06
N ASN A 14 -17.96 -8.66 -16.20
CA ASN A 14 -17.48 -7.61 -15.31
C ASN A 14 -16.82 -6.47 -16.09
N VAL A 15 -15.98 -6.75 -17.09
CA VAL A 15 -15.39 -5.71 -17.93
C VAL A 15 -16.45 -4.97 -18.75
N LYS A 16 -17.47 -5.67 -19.25
CA LYS A 16 -18.59 -5.03 -19.96
C LYS A 16 -19.40 -4.11 -19.04
N ALA A 17 -19.68 -4.54 -17.80
CA ALA A 17 -20.36 -3.69 -16.82
C ALA A 17 -19.54 -2.43 -16.50
N ILE A 18 -18.20 -2.56 -16.42
CA ILE A 18 -17.31 -1.41 -16.27
C ILE A 18 -17.40 -0.49 -17.49
N ASP A 19 -17.33 -1.05 -18.71
CA ASP A 19 -17.40 -0.27 -19.95
C ASP A 19 -18.68 0.58 -20.06
N GLN A 20 -19.79 0.01 -19.57
CA GLN A 20 -21.12 0.59 -19.54
C GLN A 20 -21.39 1.48 -18.30
N ALA A 21 -20.40 1.64 -17.41
CA ALA A 21 -20.55 2.37 -16.15
C ALA A 21 -21.76 1.90 -15.32
N CYS A 22 -22.05 0.59 -15.30
CA CYS A 22 -23.15 -0.02 -14.53
C CYS A 22 -22.64 -1.01 -13.47
N PHE A 23 -21.40 -0.83 -13.04
CA PHE A 23 -20.71 -1.70 -12.08
C PHE A 23 -20.71 -1.13 -10.66
N ASP A 24 -20.39 -2.01 -9.71
CA ASP A 24 -20.24 -1.77 -8.27
C ASP A 24 -19.02 -2.53 -7.72
N GLU A 25 -18.87 -2.57 -6.40
CA GLU A 25 -17.79 -3.28 -5.71
C GLU A 25 -17.76 -4.79 -6.00
N LYS A 26 -18.92 -5.43 -6.19
CA LYS A 26 -18.99 -6.86 -6.48
C LYS A 26 -18.34 -7.17 -7.84
N HIS A 27 -18.61 -6.35 -8.84
CA HIS A 27 -18.01 -6.52 -10.17
C HIS A 27 -16.48 -6.39 -10.13
N ILE A 28 -15.95 -5.42 -9.37
CA ILE A 28 -14.50 -5.25 -9.20
C ILE A 28 -13.90 -6.39 -8.40
N LYS A 29 -14.57 -6.85 -7.34
CA LYS A 29 -14.15 -8.01 -6.54
C LYS A 29 -14.01 -9.26 -7.39
N ASP A 30 -15.06 -9.61 -8.13
CA ASP A 30 -15.10 -10.80 -8.97
C ASP A 30 -14.02 -10.72 -10.07
N LEU A 31 -13.85 -9.55 -10.69
CA LEU A 31 -12.79 -9.32 -11.68
C LEU A 31 -11.38 -9.53 -11.10
N LEU A 32 -11.09 -8.98 -9.92
CA LEU A 32 -9.79 -9.13 -9.26
C LEU A 32 -9.52 -10.58 -8.86
N ILE A 33 -10.53 -11.29 -8.35
CA ILE A 33 -10.42 -12.70 -7.97
C ILE A 33 -10.18 -13.59 -9.19
N ASP A 34 -10.95 -13.41 -10.26
CA ASP A 34 -10.83 -14.25 -11.45
C ASP A 34 -9.52 -14.05 -12.19
N LEU A 35 -8.97 -12.83 -12.19
CA LEU A 35 -7.74 -12.51 -12.91
C LEU A 35 -6.46 -12.81 -12.14
N ARG A 36 -6.48 -12.85 -10.80
CA ARG A 36 -5.25 -12.91 -9.97
C ARG A 36 -4.30 -14.05 -10.35
N GLU A 37 -4.82 -15.20 -10.78
CA GLU A 37 -4.02 -16.38 -11.11
C GLU A 37 -3.43 -16.31 -12.54
N PHE A 38 -3.94 -15.42 -13.39
CA PHE A 38 -3.55 -15.28 -14.81
C PHE A 38 -2.65 -14.07 -15.08
N VAL A 39 -2.43 -13.21 -14.08
CA VAL A 39 -1.50 -12.08 -14.14
C VAL A 39 -0.16 -12.43 -13.49
N GLY A 40 0.89 -11.65 -13.76
CA GLY A 40 2.23 -11.94 -13.23
C GLY A 40 2.34 -11.86 -11.69
N PRO A 41 3.37 -12.46 -11.07
CA PRO A 41 3.56 -12.46 -9.61
C PRO A 41 3.78 -11.07 -9.00
N LYS A 42 4.12 -10.07 -9.81
CA LYS A 42 4.28 -8.66 -9.42
C LYS A 42 3.16 -7.76 -9.96
N SER A 43 2.00 -8.34 -10.25
CA SER A 43 0.80 -7.62 -10.72
C SER A 43 0.10 -6.89 -9.58
N ILE A 44 -0.49 -5.73 -9.91
CA ILE A 44 -1.38 -5.02 -8.97
C ILE A 44 -2.72 -5.75 -8.82
N ILE A 45 -3.27 -6.32 -9.90
CA ILE A 45 -4.49 -7.13 -9.83
C ILE A 45 -4.31 -8.31 -8.87
N ARG A 46 -3.17 -9.02 -8.94
CA ARG A 46 -2.87 -10.12 -8.02
C ARG A 46 -2.76 -9.62 -6.58
N GLU A 47 -2.06 -8.51 -6.37
CA GLU A 47 -1.91 -7.88 -5.05
C GLU A 47 -3.26 -7.57 -4.41
N LEU A 48 -4.14 -6.86 -5.13
CA LEU A 48 -5.47 -6.47 -4.67
C LEU A 48 -6.39 -7.69 -4.49
N GLY A 49 -6.35 -8.63 -5.44
CA GLY A 49 -7.10 -9.88 -5.36
C GLY A 49 -6.75 -10.71 -4.14
N HIS A 50 -5.48 -10.73 -3.71
CA HIS A 50 -5.08 -11.39 -2.47
C HIS A 50 -5.55 -10.65 -1.22
N PHE A 51 -5.45 -9.32 -1.18
CA PHE A 51 -5.97 -8.53 -0.04
C PHE A 51 -7.47 -8.76 0.18
N ILE A 52 -8.22 -8.91 -0.91
CA ILE A 52 -9.67 -9.12 -0.86
C ILE A 52 -10.02 -10.56 -0.49
N ALA A 53 -9.24 -11.54 -0.94
CA ALA A 53 -9.59 -12.95 -0.80
C ALA A 53 -9.06 -13.63 0.47
N HIS A 54 -8.05 -13.06 1.14
CA HIS A 54 -7.40 -13.68 2.28
C HIS A 54 -7.43 -12.75 3.50
N TYR A 55 -7.92 -13.27 4.63
CA TYR A 55 -8.06 -12.53 5.89
C TYR A 55 -6.70 -12.20 6.55
N GLN A 56 -5.64 -12.91 6.18
CA GLN A 56 -4.30 -12.72 6.74
C GLN A 56 -3.27 -12.89 5.64
N ARG A 57 -2.44 -11.85 5.45
CA ARG A 57 -1.46 -11.80 4.38
C ARG A 57 -0.06 -11.58 4.92
N ASP A 58 0.87 -12.39 4.44
CA ASP A 58 2.28 -12.39 4.82
C ASP A 58 3.23 -12.18 3.61
N SER A 59 2.68 -11.97 2.40
CA SER A 59 3.48 -12.02 1.17
C SER A 59 2.91 -11.22 0.00
N GLY A 60 3.79 -10.71 -0.87
CA GLY A 60 3.51 -10.20 -2.22
C GLY A 60 4.21 -8.89 -2.57
N LYS A 61 3.77 -8.22 -3.64
CA LYS A 61 4.56 -7.18 -4.34
C LYS A 61 4.97 -6.04 -3.41
N TYR A 62 4.04 -5.59 -2.56
CA TYR A 62 4.27 -4.44 -1.70
C TYR A 62 4.35 -4.79 -0.21
N HIS A 63 4.27 -6.08 0.16
CA HIS A 63 4.27 -6.50 1.57
C HIS A 63 5.52 -6.04 2.34
N ALA A 64 6.71 -6.23 1.74
CA ALA A 64 7.96 -5.76 2.35
C ALA A 64 8.03 -4.23 2.49
N GLU A 65 7.43 -3.49 1.54
CA GLU A 65 7.39 -2.03 1.59
C GLU A 65 6.41 -1.52 2.66
N LEU A 66 5.25 -2.15 2.79
CA LEU A 66 4.30 -1.89 3.88
C LEU A 66 4.94 -2.18 5.25
N SER A 67 5.60 -3.33 5.38
CA SER A 67 6.31 -3.72 6.59
C SER A 67 7.42 -2.72 6.96
N LEU A 68 8.17 -2.23 5.98
CA LEU A 68 9.18 -1.21 6.19
C LEU A 68 8.58 0.12 6.69
N ARG A 69 7.43 0.54 6.16
CA ARG A 69 6.73 1.75 6.60
C ARG A 69 6.21 1.63 8.02
N VAL A 70 5.72 0.44 8.38
CA VAL A 70 5.28 0.13 9.74
C VAL A 70 6.48 0.20 10.69
N ALA A 71 7.59 -0.46 10.33
CA ALA A 71 8.83 -0.36 11.09
C ALA A 71 9.29 1.11 11.22
N SER A 72 9.20 1.89 10.15
CA SER A 72 9.54 3.32 10.19
C SER A 72 8.68 4.10 11.17
N LYS A 73 7.37 3.81 11.28
CA LYS A 73 6.50 4.48 12.25
C LYS A 73 6.79 4.00 13.67
N LYS A 74 6.82 2.68 13.87
CA LYS A 74 7.04 2.04 15.17
C LYS A 74 8.36 2.44 15.80
N PHE A 75 9.41 2.61 15.00
CA PHE A 75 10.76 2.85 15.49
C PHE A 75 11.32 4.24 15.21
N LEU A 76 10.62 5.13 14.50
CA LEU A 76 11.05 6.54 14.37
C LEU A 76 10.09 7.47 15.11
N SER A 77 10.52 7.92 16.28
CA SER A 77 9.79 8.91 17.05
C SER A 77 10.01 10.33 16.50
N PRO A 78 8.95 11.14 16.33
CA PRO A 78 9.07 12.54 15.93
C PRO A 78 9.54 13.39 17.13
N LYS A 79 10.86 13.45 17.39
CA LYS A 79 11.44 14.42 18.34
C LYS A 79 11.92 15.68 17.59
N GLY A 80 10.99 16.58 17.27
CA GLY A 80 11.27 17.85 16.57
C GLY A 80 11.54 17.69 15.06
N GLN A 81 12.35 18.57 14.45
CA GLN A 81 12.75 18.47 13.02
C GLN A 81 13.68 17.28 12.70
N LYS A 82 14.17 16.55 13.73
CA LYS A 82 15.05 15.38 13.56
C LYS A 82 14.31 14.13 14.01
N ARG A 83 14.12 13.17 13.10
CA ARG A 83 13.64 11.83 13.48
C ARG A 83 14.76 11.06 14.16
N VAL A 84 14.47 10.49 15.32
CA VAL A 84 15.41 9.67 16.11
C VAL A 84 14.86 8.25 16.10
N ILE A 85 15.71 7.24 15.91
CA ILE A 85 15.26 5.86 16.15
C ILE A 85 14.96 5.77 17.64
N ASP A 86 13.77 5.31 18.00
CA ASP A 86 13.48 5.07 19.41
C ASP A 86 14.48 4.06 19.98
N TYR A 87 14.89 4.28 21.23
CA TYR A 87 16.06 3.61 21.80
C TYR A 87 15.87 2.09 22.03
N ASP A 88 14.69 1.55 21.69
CA ASP A 88 14.27 0.18 21.99
C ASP A 88 14.74 -0.89 20.99
N ILE A 89 15.42 -0.51 19.89
CA ILE A 89 16.07 -1.52 19.03
C ILE A 89 17.45 -1.88 19.57
N ASP A 90 17.57 -3.10 20.11
CA ASP A 90 18.86 -3.71 20.41
C ASP A 90 19.55 -4.20 19.13
N PHE A 91 20.51 -3.42 18.62
CA PHE A 91 21.33 -3.80 17.47
C PHE A 91 22.44 -4.81 17.80
N THR A 92 22.59 -5.23 19.06
CA THR A 92 23.47 -6.36 19.40
C THR A 92 22.81 -7.70 19.05
N THR A 93 21.48 -7.78 19.23
CA THR A 93 20.67 -8.95 18.92
C THR A 93 19.38 -8.53 18.21
N LEU A 94 19.29 -8.80 16.91
CA LEU A 94 18.13 -8.41 16.09
C LEU A 94 17.25 -9.61 15.76
N PRO A 95 15.93 -9.55 15.98
CA PRO A 95 15.00 -10.52 15.41
C PRO A 95 15.19 -10.63 13.90
N LYS A 96 15.11 -11.86 13.37
CA LYS A 96 15.36 -12.14 11.96
C LYS A 96 14.49 -11.28 11.03
N ASP A 97 13.20 -11.17 11.32
CA ASP A 97 12.27 -10.42 10.48
C ASP A 97 12.56 -8.91 10.49
N LEU A 98 12.98 -8.36 11.64
CA LEU A 98 13.39 -6.97 11.75
C LEU A 98 14.68 -6.70 10.95
N TYR A 99 15.66 -7.62 11.04
CA TYR A 99 16.87 -7.55 10.24
C TYR A 99 16.55 -7.59 8.73
N ASP A 100 15.69 -8.50 8.30
CA ASP A 100 15.29 -8.65 6.91
C ASP A 100 14.57 -7.39 6.40
N ILE A 101 13.64 -6.82 7.17
CA ILE A 101 12.95 -5.58 6.79
C ILE A 101 13.92 -4.40 6.70
N ILE A 102 14.75 -4.17 7.72
CA ILE A 102 15.62 -2.98 7.76
C ILE A 102 16.75 -3.10 6.73
N PHE A 103 17.51 -4.19 6.79
CA PHE A 103 18.74 -4.29 6.02
C PHE A 103 18.52 -4.90 4.66
N ASN A 104 17.78 -6.01 4.54
CA ASN A 104 17.58 -6.61 3.22
C ASN A 104 16.62 -5.77 2.37
N HIS A 105 15.46 -5.38 2.90
CA HIS A 105 14.50 -4.58 2.14
C HIS A 105 14.80 -3.08 2.15
N GLY A 106 15.12 -2.51 3.32
CA GLY A 106 15.41 -1.08 3.43
C GLY A 106 16.62 -0.63 2.61
N LEU A 107 17.74 -1.37 2.62
CA LEU A 107 18.90 -1.00 1.80
C LEU A 107 18.61 -1.08 0.30
N ASN A 108 17.88 -2.11 -0.14
CA ASN A 108 17.45 -2.23 -1.54
C ASN A 108 16.70 -0.99 -2.00
N GLN A 109 15.79 -0.49 -1.16
CA GLN A 109 14.96 0.66 -1.50
C GLN A 109 15.71 1.99 -1.40
N VAL A 110 16.57 2.20 -0.38
CA VAL A 110 17.43 3.39 -0.32
C VAL A 110 18.35 3.45 -1.54
N ASN A 111 18.97 2.33 -1.91
CA ASN A 111 19.84 2.28 -3.08
C ASN A 111 19.09 2.60 -4.39
N LYS A 112 17.80 2.26 -4.47
CA LYS A 112 16.95 2.55 -5.64
C LYS A 112 16.51 4.01 -5.69
N LEU A 113 16.10 4.58 -4.56
CA LEU A 113 15.38 5.86 -4.51
C LEU A 113 16.29 7.04 -4.15
N ALA A 114 17.31 6.81 -3.33
CA ALA A 114 18.18 7.86 -2.79
C ALA A 114 19.58 7.30 -2.46
N PRO A 115 20.33 6.78 -3.46
CA PRO A 115 21.62 6.13 -3.22
C PRO A 115 22.65 7.03 -2.53
N HIS A 116 22.56 8.35 -2.71
CA HIS A 116 23.41 9.33 -2.06
C HIS A 116 23.28 9.34 -0.53
N ILE A 117 22.13 8.93 0.03
CA ILE A 117 21.91 8.88 1.48
C ILE A 117 22.85 7.86 2.15
N LEU A 118 23.27 6.81 1.44
CA LEU A 118 24.15 5.78 2.00
C LEU A 118 25.62 6.19 2.05
N GLN A 119 26.01 7.30 1.40
CA GLN A 119 27.39 7.75 1.39
C GLN A 119 27.95 7.95 2.82
N PRO A 120 29.24 7.62 3.05
CA PRO A 120 30.24 7.20 2.05
C PRO A 120 30.14 5.73 1.60
N PHE A 121 29.25 4.94 2.21
CA PHE A 121 29.12 3.53 1.89
C PHE A 121 28.19 3.31 0.68
N ASN A 122 28.52 2.33 -0.16
CA ASN A 122 27.58 1.80 -1.13
C ASN A 122 26.92 0.53 -0.57
N LYS A 123 25.80 0.11 -1.15
CA LYS A 123 25.04 -1.08 -0.73
C LYS A 123 25.91 -2.34 -0.64
N LYS A 124 26.84 -2.53 -1.59
CA LYS A 124 27.70 -3.72 -1.62
C LYS A 124 28.59 -3.78 -0.38
N ILE A 125 29.22 -2.65 -0.01
CA ILE A 125 30.05 -2.55 1.19
C ILE A 125 29.22 -2.81 2.45
N ILE A 126 28.04 -2.21 2.56
CA ILE A 126 27.15 -2.42 3.72
C ILE A 126 26.76 -3.90 3.82
N ASN A 127 26.40 -4.54 2.70
CA ASN A 127 26.05 -5.96 2.69
C ASN A 127 27.22 -6.85 3.13
N THR A 128 28.44 -6.57 2.66
CA THR A 128 29.64 -7.29 3.12
C THR A 128 29.84 -7.10 4.62
N MET A 129 29.74 -5.86 5.13
CA MET A 129 29.84 -5.59 6.56
C MET A 129 28.78 -6.33 7.37
N LEU A 130 27.53 -6.35 6.91
CA LEU A 130 26.45 -7.05 7.59
C LEU A 130 26.68 -8.56 7.66
N ILE A 131 27.13 -9.18 6.55
CA ILE A 131 27.46 -10.61 6.50
C ILE A 131 28.64 -10.94 7.43
N ASP A 132 29.68 -10.11 7.43
CA ASP A 132 30.88 -10.34 8.23
C ASP A 132 30.63 -10.14 9.73
N LYS A 133 29.74 -9.19 10.06
CA LYS A 133 29.56 -8.72 11.44
C LYS A 133 28.32 -9.27 12.13
N TYR A 134 27.37 -9.89 11.43
CA TYR A 134 26.26 -10.60 12.06
C TYR A 134 26.32 -12.10 11.81
N THR A 135 26.14 -12.88 12.86
CA THR A 135 25.93 -14.33 12.77
C THR A 135 24.44 -14.63 12.85
N LYS A 136 23.96 -15.42 11.88
CA LYS A 136 22.58 -15.89 11.86
C LYS A 136 22.38 -17.05 12.83
N ASN A 137 21.47 -16.89 13.78
CA ASN A 137 20.90 -17.96 14.59
C ASN A 137 19.51 -18.33 14.05
N LYS A 138 18.77 -19.18 14.77
CA LYS A 138 17.45 -19.67 14.35
C LYS A 138 16.46 -18.51 14.10
N ASP A 139 16.26 -17.67 15.13
CA ASP A 139 15.21 -16.64 15.14
C ASP A 139 15.76 -15.21 15.19
N TYR A 140 17.09 -15.04 15.27
CA TYR A 140 17.76 -13.75 15.44
C TYR A 140 19.15 -13.72 14.80
N TYR A 141 19.67 -12.51 14.62
CA TYR A 141 21.04 -12.20 14.23
C TYR A 141 21.79 -11.59 15.41
N VAL A 142 23.00 -12.07 15.68
CA VAL A 142 23.87 -11.55 16.76
C VAL A 142 25.07 -10.84 16.15
N ILE A 143 25.38 -9.65 16.64
CA ILE A 143 26.57 -8.93 16.18
C ILE A 143 27.83 -9.56 16.78
N ASN A 144 28.80 -9.89 15.94
CA ASN A 144 30.10 -10.44 16.33
C ASN A 144 31.08 -9.36 16.81
N ASP A 145 30.82 -8.10 16.46
CA ASP A 145 31.72 -6.97 16.72
C ASP A 145 30.91 -5.72 17.09
N VAL A 146 30.77 -5.49 18.40
CA VAL A 146 29.93 -4.42 18.98
C VAL A 146 30.33 -3.02 18.54
N ARG A 147 31.56 -2.83 18.03
CA ARG A 147 32.02 -1.52 17.51
C ARG A 147 31.20 -1.04 16.31
N TYR A 148 30.55 -1.96 15.60
CA TYR A 148 29.71 -1.64 14.44
C TYR A 148 28.25 -1.31 14.79
N VAL A 149 27.83 -1.48 16.04
CA VAL A 149 26.45 -1.20 16.49
C VAL A 149 26.01 0.21 16.09
N THR A 150 26.83 1.23 16.38
CA THR A 150 26.52 2.62 16.05
C THR A 150 26.40 2.83 14.54
N ALA A 151 27.27 2.21 13.74
CA ALA A 151 27.22 2.32 12.28
C ALA A 151 25.94 1.67 11.71
N PHE A 152 25.57 0.48 12.19
CA PHE A 152 24.35 -0.19 11.76
C PHE A 152 23.08 0.52 12.20
N ARG A 153 23.09 1.15 13.38
CA ARG A 153 22.01 2.03 13.84
C ARG A 153 21.81 3.21 12.89
N GLU A 154 22.88 3.89 12.47
CA GLU A 154 22.78 5.00 11.53
C GLU A 154 22.32 4.56 10.13
N ILE A 155 22.76 3.37 9.67
CA ILE A 155 22.27 2.79 8.42
C ILE A 155 20.76 2.48 8.52
N ALA A 156 20.33 1.84 9.61
CA ALA A 156 18.94 1.53 9.85
C ALA A 156 18.09 2.81 9.88
N LYS A 157 18.59 3.88 10.50
CA LYS A 157 17.92 5.18 10.56
C LYS A 157 17.68 5.74 9.17
N LYS A 158 18.71 5.71 8.32
CA LYS A 158 18.62 6.12 6.92
C LYS A 158 17.59 5.29 6.16
N CYS A 159 17.63 3.96 6.32
CA CYS A 159 16.63 3.05 5.74
C CYS A 159 15.21 3.40 6.17
N LEU A 160 14.95 3.52 7.47
CA LEU A 160 13.61 3.80 7.98
C LEU A 160 13.12 5.21 7.61
N SER A 161 14.02 6.21 7.56
CA SER A 161 13.63 7.61 7.35
C SER A 161 13.03 7.90 5.97
N LEU A 162 13.36 7.08 4.96
CA LEU A 162 12.98 7.28 3.57
C LEU A 162 11.50 6.96 3.28
N PHE A 163 10.86 6.14 4.11
CA PHE A 163 9.52 5.57 3.85
C PHE A 163 8.39 6.25 4.61
N VAL A 164 8.70 7.28 5.38
CA VAL A 164 7.68 7.97 6.15
C VAL A 164 6.81 8.83 5.20
N ASN A 165 5.50 8.64 5.28
CA ASN A 165 4.46 9.42 4.59
C ASN A 165 4.47 9.38 3.05
N LYS A 166 5.03 8.34 2.41
CA LYS A 166 4.92 8.18 0.95
C LYS A 166 3.76 7.24 0.54
N PRO A 167 3.26 7.28 -0.71
CA PRO A 167 2.47 6.20 -1.29
C PRO A 167 3.28 4.94 -1.50
N VAL A 168 2.67 3.77 -1.31
CA VAL A 168 3.22 2.50 -1.80
C VAL A 168 3.12 2.42 -3.33
N PHE A 169 2.02 2.92 -3.89
CA PHE A 169 1.83 3.16 -5.31
C PHE A 169 0.85 4.32 -5.50
N SER A 170 0.92 5.02 -6.64
CA SER A 170 -0.03 6.07 -6.97
C SER A 170 -1.28 5.52 -7.67
N TYR A 171 -2.38 6.28 -7.66
CA TYR A 171 -3.59 5.94 -8.40
C TYR A 171 -3.30 5.77 -9.89
N LYS A 172 -2.52 6.69 -10.47
CA LYS A 172 -2.10 6.60 -11.87
C LYS A 172 -1.37 5.29 -12.15
N GLN A 173 -0.46 4.88 -11.27
CA GLN A 173 0.23 3.59 -11.39
C GLN A 173 -0.72 2.41 -11.27
N MET A 174 -1.66 2.45 -10.31
CA MET A 174 -2.67 1.40 -10.11
C MET A 174 -3.53 1.20 -11.37
N ILE A 175 -4.18 2.26 -11.83
CA ILE A 175 -5.08 2.22 -12.99
C ILE A 175 -4.33 1.83 -14.26
N HIS A 176 -3.13 2.39 -14.47
CA HIS A 176 -2.32 2.03 -15.63
C HIS A 176 -1.91 0.55 -15.61
N SER A 177 -1.47 0.03 -14.46
CA SER A 177 -1.09 -1.39 -14.31
C SER A 177 -2.29 -2.28 -14.54
N MET A 178 -3.43 -2.01 -13.90
CA MET A 178 -4.65 -2.80 -14.07
C MET A 178 -5.13 -2.82 -15.52
N ASP A 179 -5.18 -1.66 -16.18
CA ASP A 179 -5.62 -1.56 -17.57
C ASP A 179 -4.72 -2.35 -18.52
N ASN A 180 -3.40 -2.27 -18.34
CA ASN A 180 -2.46 -3.02 -19.16
C ASN A 180 -2.52 -4.52 -18.88
N GLU A 181 -2.66 -4.93 -17.62
CA GLU A 181 -2.76 -6.33 -17.22
C GLU A 181 -4.03 -6.98 -17.78
N ILE A 182 -5.17 -6.27 -17.78
CA ILE A 182 -6.42 -6.74 -18.41
C ILE A 182 -6.26 -6.80 -19.93
N LYS A 183 -5.67 -5.77 -20.55
CA LYS A 183 -5.40 -5.77 -21.98
C LYS A 183 -4.56 -6.98 -22.41
N GLN A 184 -3.50 -7.27 -21.64
CA GLN A 184 -2.64 -8.42 -21.87
C GLN A 184 -3.44 -9.72 -21.72
N PHE A 185 -4.22 -9.86 -20.65
CA PHE A 185 -5.10 -11.01 -20.45
C PHE A 185 -6.05 -11.23 -21.63
N TYR A 186 -6.65 -10.17 -22.20
CA TYR A 186 -7.51 -10.29 -23.38
C TYR A 186 -6.73 -10.81 -24.60
N SER A 187 -5.52 -10.31 -24.84
CA SER A 187 -4.70 -10.77 -25.95
C SER A 187 -4.29 -12.24 -25.85
N GLU A 188 -4.11 -12.74 -24.62
CA GLU A 188 -3.67 -14.11 -24.37
C GLU A 188 -4.83 -15.11 -24.30
N TYR A 189 -5.98 -14.72 -23.71
CA TYR A 189 -7.04 -15.66 -23.35
C TYR A 189 -8.40 -15.37 -24.02
N MET A 190 -8.55 -14.24 -24.72
CA MET A 190 -9.83 -13.79 -25.30
C MET A 190 -9.73 -13.54 -26.80
N ALA A 191 -9.30 -14.56 -27.55
CA ALA A 191 -9.19 -14.47 -29.01
C ALA A 191 -10.47 -13.90 -29.66
N GLY A 192 -10.30 -12.88 -30.50
CA GLY A 192 -11.39 -12.20 -31.21
C GLY A 192 -12.13 -11.12 -30.41
N VAL A 193 -11.85 -10.95 -29.11
CA VAL A 193 -12.48 -9.92 -28.28
C VAL A 193 -11.51 -8.78 -28.03
N LYS A 194 -11.91 -7.56 -28.40
CA LYS A 194 -11.10 -6.36 -28.17
C LYS A 194 -11.44 -5.73 -26.81
N TYR A 195 -10.40 -5.47 -26.01
CA TYR A 195 -10.52 -4.67 -24.79
C TYR A 195 -10.60 -3.17 -25.11
N SER A 196 -11.55 -2.46 -24.52
CA SER A 196 -11.86 -1.04 -24.78
C SER A 196 -11.20 -0.05 -23.81
N SER A 197 -10.22 -0.47 -23.01
CA SER A 197 -9.60 0.36 -21.97
C SER A 197 -10.61 0.85 -20.91
N SER A 198 -11.62 0.03 -20.61
CA SER A 198 -12.74 0.36 -19.73
C SER A 198 -12.30 0.78 -18.32
N ILE A 199 -11.18 0.23 -17.82
CA ILE A 199 -10.61 0.61 -16.52
C ILE A 199 -10.16 2.06 -16.52
N LYS A 200 -9.42 2.50 -17.54
CA LYS A 200 -8.99 3.91 -17.65
C LYS A 200 -10.18 4.86 -17.83
N LYS A 201 -11.20 4.46 -18.59
CA LYS A 201 -12.41 5.27 -18.82
C LYS A 201 -13.19 5.52 -17.52
N ASN A 202 -13.25 4.54 -16.63
CA ASN A 202 -14.05 4.60 -15.39
C ASN A 202 -13.16 4.60 -14.14
N ALA A 203 -11.98 5.19 -14.24
CA ALA A 203 -10.92 4.99 -13.27
C ALA A 203 -11.28 5.47 -11.84
N ASN A 204 -12.06 6.54 -11.70
CA ASN A 204 -12.51 7.05 -10.40
C ASN A 204 -13.48 6.08 -9.71
N ASP A 205 -14.50 5.60 -10.44
CA ASP A 205 -15.48 4.62 -9.93
C ASP A 205 -14.78 3.29 -9.57
N VAL A 206 -13.79 2.86 -10.38
CA VAL A 206 -12.96 1.68 -10.08
C VAL A 206 -12.19 1.88 -8.77
N LEU A 207 -11.57 3.04 -8.57
CA LEU A 207 -10.87 3.36 -7.33
C LEU A 207 -11.79 3.32 -6.12
N LEU A 208 -12.99 3.91 -6.21
CA LEU A 208 -13.98 3.89 -5.13
C LEU A 208 -14.37 2.46 -4.74
N CYS A 209 -14.62 1.59 -5.73
CA CYS A 209 -14.87 0.18 -5.48
C CYS A 209 -13.70 -0.52 -4.81
N ILE A 210 -12.45 -0.29 -5.27
CA ILE A 210 -11.26 -0.89 -4.66
C ILE A 210 -11.10 -0.42 -3.20
N MET A 211 -11.29 0.87 -2.94
CA MET A 211 -11.24 1.40 -1.57
C MET A 211 -12.28 0.78 -0.66
N SER A 212 -13.52 0.64 -1.16
CA SER A 212 -14.62 -0.04 -0.46
C SER A 212 -14.23 -1.47 -0.10
N LEU A 213 -13.67 -2.21 -1.06
CA LEU A 213 -13.25 -3.60 -0.87
C LEU A 213 -12.05 -3.78 0.05
N LEU A 214 -11.15 -2.79 0.11
CA LEU A 214 -10.00 -2.80 0.99
C LEU A 214 -10.35 -2.30 2.39
N GLN A 215 -11.47 -1.61 2.58
CA GLN A 215 -11.93 -1.22 3.90
C GLN A 215 -12.03 -2.48 4.77
N ASP A 216 -11.42 -2.42 5.94
CA ASP A 216 -11.36 -3.51 6.90
C ASP A 216 -10.53 -4.75 6.47
N ALA A 217 -9.77 -4.67 5.38
CA ALA A 217 -8.80 -5.71 5.05
C ALA A 217 -7.69 -5.78 6.11
N HIS A 218 -7.41 -6.99 6.62
CA HIS A 218 -6.37 -7.25 7.61
C HIS A 218 -5.12 -7.82 6.95
N PHE A 219 -3.93 -7.49 7.47
CA PHE A 219 -2.67 -8.07 7.02
C PHE A 219 -1.66 -8.23 8.15
N ASN A 220 -0.83 -9.26 8.06
CA ASN A 220 0.20 -9.54 9.06
C ASN A 220 1.45 -8.75 8.74
N LEU A 221 2.00 -8.14 9.79
CA LEU A 221 3.22 -7.38 9.78
C LEU A 221 4.42 -8.27 10.06
N PHE A 222 5.61 -7.75 9.81
CA PHE A 222 6.86 -8.48 9.98
C PHE A 222 7.11 -8.96 11.41
N ASP A 223 6.48 -8.36 12.42
CA ASP A 223 6.62 -8.72 13.83
C ASP A 223 5.46 -9.59 14.35
N GLY A 224 4.63 -10.12 13.44
CA GLY A 224 3.47 -10.94 13.77
C GLY A 224 2.23 -10.14 14.23
N SER A 225 2.35 -8.81 14.37
CA SER A 225 1.18 -7.97 14.62
C SER A 225 0.27 -7.88 13.38
N THR A 226 -0.99 -7.49 13.58
CA THR A 226 -1.96 -7.34 12.48
C THR A 226 -2.26 -5.86 12.26
N ALA A 227 -2.15 -5.41 11.03
CA ALA A 227 -2.60 -4.09 10.60
C ALA A 227 -3.96 -4.19 9.89
N LYS A 228 -4.72 -3.10 9.95
CA LYS A 228 -6.02 -2.97 9.31
C LYS A 228 -5.98 -1.84 8.28
N PHE A 229 -6.47 -2.12 7.08
CA PHE A 229 -6.72 -1.07 6.12
C PHE A 229 -8.01 -0.34 6.52
N GLN A 230 -7.89 0.98 6.63
CA GLN A 230 -8.97 1.89 6.98
C GLN A 230 -8.87 3.09 6.04
N LEU A 231 -9.97 3.82 5.90
CA LEU A 231 -10.03 5.11 5.23
C LEU A 231 -10.25 6.17 6.30
N ILE A 232 -9.21 6.95 6.64
CA ILE A 232 -9.27 7.88 7.79
C ILE A 232 -9.45 9.36 7.36
N ALA A 233 -9.79 9.66 6.11
CA ALA A 233 -9.99 11.06 5.69
C ALA A 233 -11.25 11.29 4.83
N VAL A 234 -12.29 11.80 5.50
CA VAL A 234 -13.52 12.34 4.90
C VAL A 234 -13.22 13.54 4.00
N GLY A 235 -12.20 14.37 4.26
CA GLY A 235 -11.90 15.53 3.40
C GLY A 235 -11.53 15.18 1.95
N THR A 236 -10.93 14.02 1.74
CA THR A 236 -10.56 13.50 0.42
C THR A 236 -11.74 12.79 -0.25
N ILE A 237 -12.51 12.01 0.52
CA ILE A 237 -13.74 11.38 0.05
C ILE A 237 -14.79 12.45 -0.29
N VAL A 238 -14.94 13.50 0.51
CA VAL A 238 -15.84 14.63 0.26
C VAL A 238 -15.38 15.42 -0.97
N LYS A 239 -14.09 15.63 -1.22
CA LYS A 239 -13.64 16.24 -2.49
C LYS A 239 -13.93 15.37 -3.71
N VAL A 240 -13.77 14.06 -3.60
CA VAL A 240 -14.09 13.10 -4.67
C VAL A 240 -15.60 12.98 -4.89
N LEU A 241 -16.41 13.05 -3.82
CA LEU A 241 -17.87 12.90 -3.85
C LEU A 241 -18.63 14.20 -4.09
N ALA A 242 -18.09 15.38 -3.73
CA ALA A 242 -18.83 16.64 -3.76
C ALA A 242 -18.73 17.41 -5.07
N GLU A 243 -17.66 17.23 -5.87
CA GLU A 243 -17.41 18.18 -6.96
C GLU A 243 -17.81 17.70 -8.37
N ASN A 244 -17.98 16.41 -8.68
CA ASN A 244 -18.16 15.96 -10.09
C ASN A 244 -17.11 16.55 -11.06
N VAL A 245 -16.01 17.09 -10.52
CA VAL A 245 -14.96 17.73 -11.28
C VAL A 245 -14.03 16.61 -11.72
N LEU A 246 -13.75 16.58 -13.02
CA LEU A 246 -12.63 15.87 -13.60
C LEU A 246 -11.38 16.23 -12.81
N ILE A 247 -11.05 15.43 -11.79
CA ILE A 247 -9.82 15.63 -11.04
C ILE A 247 -8.71 15.25 -12.02
N LYS A 248 -8.10 16.25 -12.65
CA LYS A 248 -6.97 16.07 -13.57
C LYS A 248 -5.79 15.35 -12.90
N ASP A 249 -5.80 15.30 -11.58
CA ASP A 249 -4.86 14.56 -10.73
C ASP A 249 -5.50 14.23 -9.37
N PRO A 250 -6.22 13.11 -9.20
CA PRO A 250 -6.82 12.76 -7.92
C PRO A 250 -5.71 12.45 -6.93
N THR A 251 -5.57 13.37 -6.00
CA THR A 251 -4.73 13.26 -4.83
C THR A 251 -5.56 12.62 -3.74
N MET A 252 -5.15 11.45 -3.28
CA MET A 252 -6.01 10.65 -2.43
C MET A 252 -5.26 10.00 -1.27
N ALA A 253 -5.10 10.69 -0.16
CA ALA A 253 -4.49 10.10 1.02
C ALA A 253 -5.29 8.85 1.48
N ILE A 254 -4.88 7.61 1.16
CA ILE A 254 -5.39 6.47 1.92
C ILE A 254 -4.70 6.58 3.28
N SER A 255 -5.44 6.34 4.34
CA SER A 255 -4.86 6.16 5.64
C SER A 255 -5.47 5.00 6.33
N GLY A 256 -4.82 3.84 6.24
CA GLY A 256 -5.03 2.73 7.16
C GLY A 256 -4.74 3.14 8.60
N ALA A 257 -5.20 2.35 9.54
CA ALA A 257 -4.76 2.46 10.93
C ALA A 257 -4.02 1.16 11.23
N VAL A 258 -2.77 1.27 11.64
CA VAL A 258 -2.10 0.11 12.22
C VAL A 258 -2.49 0.12 13.68
N GLN A 259 -3.22 -0.91 14.08
CA GLN A 259 -3.33 -1.25 15.49
C GLN A 259 -2.03 -1.96 15.88
N ILE A 260 -1.19 -1.32 16.69
CA ILE A 260 0.02 -1.95 17.26
C ILE A 260 -0.32 -2.39 18.68
N GLY A 261 -0.82 -3.61 18.85
CA GLY A 261 -1.16 -4.19 20.16
C GLY A 261 -2.54 -3.78 20.71
N ASP A 262 -2.69 -3.83 22.04
CA ASP A 262 -3.97 -3.63 22.76
C ASP A 262 -4.33 -2.16 23.06
N SER A 263 -3.52 -1.20 22.61
CA SER A 263 -3.72 0.23 22.89
C SER A 263 -3.52 1.10 21.65
N GLU A 264 -4.56 1.87 21.34
CA GLU A 264 -4.69 2.96 20.35
C GLU A 264 -4.36 2.65 18.86
N PHE A 265 -5.24 3.14 17.99
CA PHE A 265 -5.06 3.08 16.54
C PHE A 265 -4.06 4.16 16.10
N GLU A 266 -2.89 3.77 15.60
CA GLU A 266 -2.01 4.72 14.91
C GLU A 266 -2.37 4.77 13.42
N ASN A 267 -2.84 5.92 12.95
CA ASN A 267 -3.21 6.16 11.56
C ASN A 267 -2.02 5.93 10.60
N MET A 268 -1.88 4.75 10.00
CA MET A 268 -1.10 4.47 8.80
C MET A 268 -1.69 5.09 7.53
N SER A 269 -1.39 6.36 7.28
CA SER A 269 -1.52 6.98 5.96
C SER A 269 -0.78 6.24 4.82
N ILE A 270 -1.44 5.30 4.13
CA ILE A 270 -1.11 4.83 2.78
C ILE A 270 -1.44 5.96 1.79
N PHE A 271 -0.71 7.07 1.78
CA PHE A 271 -1.11 8.18 0.90
C PHE A 271 -1.22 7.69 -0.57
N ILE A 272 -2.27 7.99 -1.32
CA ILE A 272 -2.16 8.10 -2.78
C ILE A 272 -1.87 9.58 -3.01
N ASP A 273 -0.76 9.82 -3.67
CA ASP A 273 -0.13 11.07 -4.10
C ASP A 273 -0.79 12.42 -3.73
N SER A 274 0.05 13.37 -3.33
CA SER A 274 -0.19 14.78 -3.58
C SER A 274 1.13 15.54 -3.60
N ASP A 275 1.42 16.23 -4.70
CA ASP A 275 2.38 17.35 -4.75
C ASP A 275 1.83 18.57 -3.99
N ILE A 276 1.40 18.39 -2.74
CA ILE A 276 0.94 19.49 -1.89
C ILE A 276 2.05 19.83 -0.92
N ASN A 277 2.62 21.02 -1.10
CA ASN A 277 3.52 21.64 -0.13
C ASN A 277 2.72 21.98 1.15
N PRO A 278 3.01 21.32 2.29
CA PRO A 278 2.27 21.53 3.55
C PRO A 278 2.32 22.99 4.05
N ALA A 279 3.33 23.77 3.61
CA ALA A 279 3.50 25.16 4.00
C ALA A 279 2.46 26.13 3.40
N LYS A 280 1.57 25.68 2.51
CA LYS A 280 0.54 26.51 1.87
C LYS A 280 -0.87 26.31 2.41
N ILE A 281 -1.05 25.50 3.45
CA ILE A 281 -2.38 25.21 4.02
C ILE A 281 -2.55 26.03 5.30
N HIS A 282 -3.50 26.99 5.29
CA HIS A 282 -3.79 27.85 6.43
C HIS A 282 -4.51 27.04 7.54
N PRO A 283 -4.06 27.13 8.82
CA PRO A 283 -4.64 26.36 9.93
C PRO A 283 -6.13 26.59 10.19
N ASP A 284 -6.65 27.77 9.82
CA ASP A 284 -8.00 28.22 10.17
C ASP A 284 -9.13 27.62 9.31
N ASN A 285 -8.81 26.87 8.26
CA ASN A 285 -9.82 26.23 7.39
C ASN A 285 -10.41 24.93 7.98
N TYR A 286 -10.02 24.53 9.19
CA TYR A 286 -10.53 23.34 9.88
C TYR A 286 -11.24 23.72 11.18
N LYS A 287 -12.43 24.34 11.09
CA LYS A 287 -13.34 24.39 12.24
C LYS A 287 -14.22 23.13 12.26
N GLN A 288 -13.97 22.31 13.29
CA GLN A 288 -14.84 21.29 13.89
C GLN A 288 -15.70 20.45 12.94
N LEU A 289 -15.06 19.48 12.27
CA LEU A 289 -15.72 18.20 12.01
C LEU A 289 -15.21 17.24 13.09
N ASP A 290 -16.10 16.50 13.73
CA ASP A 290 -15.73 15.46 14.69
C ASP A 290 -15.13 14.27 13.93
N TYR A 291 -13.79 14.27 13.81
CA TYR A 291 -13.00 13.29 13.06
C TYR A 291 -12.83 11.94 13.79
N SER A 292 -13.58 11.69 14.87
CA SER A 292 -13.36 10.57 15.80
C SER A 292 -14.05 9.26 15.42
N MET A 293 -14.91 9.23 14.39
CA MET A 293 -15.58 8.00 13.98
C MET A 293 -14.99 7.42 12.69
N PRO A 294 -14.12 6.40 12.76
CA PRO A 294 -13.77 5.61 11.59
C PRO A 294 -15.06 5.00 11.03
N PHE A 295 -15.32 5.17 9.72
CA PHE A 295 -16.40 4.45 9.05
C PHE A 295 -16.14 2.95 9.22
N ARG A 296 -17.03 2.26 9.95
CA ARG A 296 -16.84 0.85 10.32
C ARG A 296 -16.94 -0.10 9.14
N ALA A 297 -17.70 0.26 8.10
CA ALA A 297 -17.67 -0.35 6.78
C ALA A 297 -18.39 0.59 5.80
N VAL A 298 -17.99 0.59 4.53
CA VAL A 298 -18.66 1.32 3.45
C VAL A 298 -18.94 0.40 2.27
N TYR A 299 -20.01 0.67 1.52
CA TYR A 299 -20.31 0.01 0.25
C TYR A 299 -20.52 1.01 -0.88
N THR A 300 -20.34 0.59 -2.13
CA THR A 300 -20.66 1.42 -3.30
C THR A 300 -22.06 1.15 -3.84
N LYS A 301 -22.79 2.22 -4.17
CA LYS A 301 -24.08 2.15 -4.86
C LYS A 301 -24.28 3.37 -5.76
N ARG A 302 -25.01 3.23 -6.86
CA ARG A 302 -25.38 4.38 -7.70
C ARG A 302 -26.58 5.12 -7.10
N ASP A 303 -26.50 6.45 -7.08
CA ASP A 303 -27.63 7.31 -6.71
C ASP A 303 -28.65 7.41 -7.86
N ASP A 304 -29.73 8.15 -7.65
CA ASP A 304 -30.80 8.33 -8.63
C ASP A 304 -30.33 9.03 -9.92
N ASN A 305 -29.17 9.70 -9.88
CA ASN A 305 -28.55 10.35 -11.04
C ASN A 305 -27.56 9.40 -11.75
N GLY A 306 -27.43 8.16 -11.30
CA GLY A 306 -26.51 7.18 -11.84
C GLY A 306 -25.05 7.39 -11.40
N SER A 307 -24.76 8.28 -10.44
CA SER A 307 -23.41 8.50 -9.91
C SER A 307 -23.07 7.48 -8.83
N LEU A 308 -21.89 6.85 -8.92
CA LEU A 308 -21.43 5.90 -7.90
C LEU A 308 -21.01 6.66 -6.62
N ARG A 309 -21.58 6.28 -5.47
CA ARG A 309 -21.26 6.87 -4.16
C ARG A 309 -20.92 5.79 -3.13
N LEU A 310 -20.19 6.21 -2.11
CA LEU A 310 -19.95 5.42 -0.90
C LEU A 310 -21.08 5.65 0.10
N PHE A 311 -21.56 4.56 0.69
CA PHE A 311 -22.57 4.56 1.74
C PHE A 311 -21.99 3.83 2.96
N PRO A 312 -22.26 4.29 4.19
CA PRO A 312 -21.98 3.49 5.37
C PRO A 312 -22.86 2.24 5.33
N TYR A 313 -22.30 1.09 5.71
CA TYR A 313 -23.10 -0.10 6.04
C TYR A 313 -23.99 0.13 7.26
#